data_AF-A0A955PYY6-F1
#
_entry.id   AF-A0A955PYY6-F1
#
_cell.length_a   1.000
_cell.length_b   1.000
_cell.length_c   1.000
_cell.angle_alpha   90.00
_cell.angle_beta   90.00
_cell.angle_gamma   90.00
#
_symmetry.space_group_name_H-M   'P 1'
#
loop_
_entity.id
_entity.type
_entity.pdbx_description
1 polymer ?
#
loop_
_entity_poly.entity_id
_entity_poly.type
_entity_poly.pdbx_seq_one_letter_code
_entity_poly.pdbx_strand_id
1 'polypeptide(L)'
;MNQRSFGLGLLFLMMLVWSGCDSGDYGKETKPEPKAESTPISPAEAPGMAETPQVEGALMATAGVAGAAENEEGVNHFQQGHWDVAREHFTKAIAENADLPEAHYNLALALDKLGNHADATNHFKKALELAPADQMIAGSKILQAHVGG
;
A
#
# COMPACT_ATOMS: atom_id res chain seq x y z
N MET A 1 -21.83 -16.40 89.66
CA MET A 1 -21.91 -17.85 89.42
C MET A 1 -21.79 -18.09 87.91
N ASN A 2 -20.79 -18.89 87.50
CA ASN A 2 -20.81 -19.97 86.47
C ASN A 2 -21.69 -19.81 85.20
N GLN A 3 -21.30 -20.14 83.96
CA GLN A 3 -20.11 -20.73 83.34
C GLN A 3 -20.13 -20.50 81.80
N ARG A 4 -18.93 -20.42 81.22
CA ARG A 4 -18.45 -20.88 79.89
C ARG A 4 -19.46 -21.43 78.85
N SER A 5 -19.37 -20.94 77.61
CA SER A 5 -18.74 -21.67 76.48
C SER A 5 -18.77 -20.85 75.19
N PHE A 6 -17.61 -20.73 74.54
CA PHE A 6 -17.40 -20.12 73.23
C PHE A 6 -17.82 -21.10 72.12
N GLY A 7 -18.70 -20.68 71.21
CA GLY A 7 -19.00 -21.34 69.95
C GLY A 7 -18.56 -20.46 68.79
N LEU A 8 -17.55 -20.95 68.04
CA LEU A 8 -17.01 -20.39 66.81
C LEU A 8 -18.07 -20.28 65.71
N GLY A 9 -17.95 -19.29 64.82
CA GLY A 9 -18.59 -19.35 63.51
C GLY A 9 -18.63 -18.06 62.69
N LEU A 10 -17.51 -17.73 62.05
CA LEU A 10 -17.34 -16.84 60.88
C LEU A 10 -17.78 -15.36 61.00
N LEU A 11 -16.84 -14.54 61.48
CA LEU A 11 -16.74 -13.12 61.13
C LEU A 11 -16.12 -13.00 59.73
N PHE A 12 -16.90 -12.47 58.78
CA PHE A 12 -16.43 -11.98 57.49
C PHE A 12 -15.43 -10.83 57.74
N LEU A 13 -14.14 -11.03 57.45
CA LEU A 13 -13.13 -9.99 57.53
C LEU A 13 -12.65 -9.64 56.11
N MET A 14 -13.04 -8.46 55.63
CA MET A 14 -12.30 -7.72 54.61
C MET A 14 -10.88 -7.48 55.11
N MET A 15 -9.85 -7.68 54.28
CA MET A 15 -8.70 -6.75 54.13
C MET A 15 -7.71 -7.23 53.05
N LEU A 16 -7.66 -6.44 51.98
CA LEU A 16 -6.54 -6.00 51.13
C LEU A 16 -5.18 -6.73 51.24
N VAL A 17 -4.64 -7.17 50.09
CA VAL A 17 -3.20 -7.07 49.80
C VAL A 17 -3.01 -6.49 48.39
N TRP A 18 -2.49 -5.26 48.36
CA TRP A 18 -1.93 -4.57 47.22
C TRP A 18 -0.41 -4.83 47.27
N SER A 19 0.15 -5.51 46.28
CA SER A 19 1.58 -5.49 45.96
C SER A 19 1.81 -6.19 44.63
N GLY A 20 2.27 -5.43 43.64
CA GLY A 20 2.60 -5.91 42.32
C GLY A 20 3.00 -4.74 41.44
N CYS A 21 4.16 -4.16 41.75
CA CYS A 21 4.87 -3.26 40.85
C CYS A 21 5.69 -4.12 39.87
N ASP A 22 5.83 -3.64 38.63
CA ASP A 22 7.09 -3.61 37.86
C ASP A 22 7.08 -4.21 36.45
N SER A 23 7.76 -3.45 35.58
CA SER A 23 8.37 -3.79 34.29
C SER A 23 7.48 -3.97 33.06
N GLY A 24 7.70 -3.06 32.11
CA GLY A 24 6.99 -2.96 30.85
C GLY A 24 7.41 -3.96 29.78
N ASP A 25 6.58 -3.99 28.75
CA ASP A 25 6.88 -4.51 27.42
C ASP A 25 6.04 -3.70 26.43
N TYR A 26 6.66 -2.72 25.76
CA TYR A 26 6.09 -2.13 24.55
C TYR A 26 6.32 -3.11 23.39
N GLY A 27 5.54 -4.19 23.41
CA GLY A 27 5.39 -5.12 22.30
C GLY A 27 4.58 -4.44 21.19
N LYS A 28 5.16 -4.44 19.99
CA LYS A 28 4.64 -3.87 18.75
C LYS A 28 3.21 -4.34 18.50
N GLU A 29 2.27 -3.41 18.28
CA GLU A 29 0.99 -3.72 17.66
C GLU A 29 1.27 -4.20 16.22
N THR A 30 1.35 -5.52 16.04
CA THR A 30 1.15 -6.11 14.72
C THR A 30 -0.34 -6.00 14.42
N LYS A 31 -0.73 -4.97 13.69
CA LYS A 31 -2.03 -4.91 13.02
C LYS A 31 -2.19 -6.22 12.22
N PRO A 32 -3.25 -7.01 12.44
CA PRO A 32 -3.46 -8.22 11.68
C PRO A 32 -3.68 -7.86 10.21
N GLU A 33 -2.84 -8.41 9.34
CA GLU A 33 -3.08 -8.45 7.90
C GLU A 33 -4.45 -9.11 7.65
N PRO A 34 -5.33 -8.54 6.81
CA PRO A 34 -6.44 -9.32 6.30
C PRO A 34 -5.85 -10.43 5.44
N LYS A 35 -6.00 -11.68 5.89
CA LYS A 35 -5.77 -12.86 5.05
C LYS A 35 -6.72 -12.77 3.87
N ALA A 36 -6.24 -12.25 2.74
CA ALA A 36 -6.89 -12.42 1.46
C ALA A 36 -6.70 -13.90 1.08
N GLU A 37 -7.76 -14.64 1.33
CA GLU A 37 -7.92 -16.04 1.00
C GLU A 37 -7.68 -16.23 -0.50
N SER A 38 -6.62 -16.98 -0.82
CA SER A 38 -6.29 -17.40 -2.17
C SER A 38 -7.33 -18.41 -2.65
N THR A 39 -8.40 -17.95 -3.28
CA THR A 39 -9.23 -18.81 -4.11
C THR A 39 -8.60 -18.90 -5.51
N PRO A 40 -8.35 -20.10 -6.04
CA PRO A 40 -7.77 -20.27 -7.36
C PRO A 40 -8.81 -19.93 -8.42
N ILE A 41 -8.57 -18.88 -9.20
CA ILE A 41 -9.38 -18.60 -10.39
C ILE A 41 -8.75 -19.36 -11.56
N SER A 42 -9.39 -20.45 -11.98
CA SER A 42 -9.03 -21.20 -13.19
C SER A 42 -9.57 -20.54 -14.46
N PRO A 43 -9.02 -20.87 -15.64
CA PRO A 43 -8.66 -19.89 -16.68
C PRO A 43 -9.76 -19.66 -17.73
N ALA A 44 -10.13 -18.40 -17.91
CA ALA A 44 -10.76 -17.83 -19.11
C ALA A 44 -10.86 -16.32 -18.81
N GLU A 45 -10.44 -15.36 -19.63
CA GLU A 45 -10.37 -15.28 -21.08
C GLU A 45 -9.21 -14.34 -21.42
N ALA A 46 -8.29 -14.77 -22.28
CA ALA A 46 -7.49 -13.84 -23.06
C ALA A 46 -8.27 -13.53 -24.35
N PRO A 47 -8.78 -12.31 -24.55
CA PRO A 47 -9.17 -11.88 -25.89
C PRO A 47 -8.02 -11.12 -26.54
N GLY A 48 -7.48 -11.71 -27.61
CA GLY A 48 -6.96 -10.99 -28.78
C GLY A 48 -5.79 -10.04 -28.56
N MET A 49 -4.57 -10.58 -28.54
CA MET A 49 -3.39 -9.80 -28.94
C MET A 49 -3.47 -9.53 -30.45
N ALA A 50 -4.14 -8.47 -30.85
CA ALA A 50 -3.95 -7.84 -32.16
C ALA A 50 -4.56 -6.44 -32.20
N GLU A 51 -3.91 -5.44 -31.57
CA GLU A 51 -3.85 -4.08 -32.11
C GLU A 51 -2.52 -3.39 -31.70
N THR A 52 -1.58 -3.38 -32.65
CA THR A 52 -0.56 -2.35 -32.98
C THR A 52 0.43 -1.80 -31.93
N PRO A 53 1.68 -1.47 -32.35
CA PRO A 53 2.69 -0.89 -31.48
C PRO A 53 2.36 0.58 -31.15
N GLN A 54 1.84 0.83 -29.95
CA GLN A 54 1.82 2.16 -29.34
C GLN A 54 2.22 1.98 -27.88
N VAL A 55 3.49 2.25 -27.60
CA VAL A 55 4.18 2.04 -26.32
C VAL A 55 3.67 3.00 -25.24
N GLU A 56 2.46 2.76 -24.74
CA GLU A 56 1.87 3.47 -23.59
C GLU A 56 1.86 2.50 -22.39
N GLY A 57 3.05 2.17 -21.91
CA GLY A 57 3.27 1.25 -20.79
C GLY A 57 3.97 1.93 -19.61
N ALA A 58 4.04 1.23 -18.49
CA ALA A 58 4.77 1.69 -17.31
C ALA A 58 6.27 1.84 -17.64
N LEU A 59 6.89 2.90 -17.12
CA LEU A 59 8.27 3.31 -17.38
C LEU A 59 9.22 2.74 -16.33
N MET A 60 10.41 2.31 -16.76
CA MET A 60 11.47 1.90 -15.85
C MET A 60 12.26 3.12 -15.41
N ALA A 61 12.49 3.27 -14.11
CA ALA A 61 13.43 4.24 -13.58
C ALA A 61 14.88 3.80 -13.84
N THR A 62 15.80 4.76 -13.86
CA THR A 62 17.23 4.44 -13.96
C THR A 62 17.68 3.54 -12.80
N ALA A 63 18.35 2.42 -13.11
CA ALA A 63 18.80 1.50 -12.07
C ALA A 63 19.75 2.20 -11.08
N GLY A 64 19.53 1.98 -9.78
CA GLY A 64 20.38 2.52 -8.70
C GLY A 64 19.92 3.84 -8.10
N VAL A 65 18.85 4.47 -8.60
CA VAL A 65 18.19 5.56 -7.85
C VAL A 65 17.26 5.01 -6.78
N ALA A 66 17.06 5.76 -5.69
CA ALA A 66 16.08 5.41 -4.67
C ALA A 66 14.69 5.25 -5.30
N GLY A 67 13.97 4.20 -4.90
CA GLY A 67 12.67 3.82 -5.46
C GLY A 67 12.71 3.04 -6.78
N ALA A 68 13.87 2.89 -7.44
CA ALA A 68 13.94 2.22 -8.73
C ALA A 68 13.55 0.73 -8.69
N ALA A 69 13.97 0.02 -7.64
CA ALA A 69 13.65 -1.40 -7.47
C ALA A 69 12.15 -1.64 -7.25
N GLU A 70 11.53 -0.83 -6.39
CA GLU A 70 10.08 -0.87 -6.18
C GLU A 70 9.32 -0.47 -7.46
N ASN A 71 9.83 0.51 -8.22
CA ASN A 71 9.25 0.87 -9.50
C ASN A 71 9.33 -0.28 -10.53
N GLU A 72 10.46 -0.98 -10.60
CA GLU A 72 10.62 -2.16 -11.46
C GLU A 72 9.62 -3.27 -11.10
N GLU A 73 9.46 -3.58 -9.82
CA GLU A 73 8.49 -4.59 -9.39
C GLU A 73 7.05 -4.16 -9.69
N GLY A 74 6.73 -2.88 -9.50
CA GLY A 74 5.44 -2.32 -9.90
C GLY A 74 5.20 -2.44 -11.41
N VAL A 75 6.21 -2.21 -12.24
CA VAL A 75 6.13 -2.40 -13.70
C VAL A 75 5.83 -3.87 -14.04
N ASN A 76 6.48 -4.81 -13.37
CA ASN A 76 6.25 -6.25 -13.56
C ASN A 76 4.80 -6.63 -13.24
N HIS A 77 4.26 -6.16 -12.12
CA HIS A 77 2.86 -6.39 -11.74
C HIS A 77 1.88 -5.69 -12.68
N PHE A 78 2.18 -4.48 -13.13
CA PHE A 78 1.39 -3.74 -14.10
C PHE A 78 1.26 -4.52 -15.41
N GLN A 79 2.36 -5.04 -15.96
CA GLN A 79 2.33 -5.83 -17.19
C GLN A 79 1.49 -7.11 -17.08
N GLN A 80 1.38 -7.67 -15.86
CA GLN A 80 0.54 -8.84 -15.58
C GLN A 80 -0.94 -8.50 -15.34
N GLY A 81 -1.30 -7.22 -15.30
CA GLY A 81 -2.66 -6.75 -15.02
C GLY A 81 -3.02 -6.69 -13.53
N HIS A 82 -2.04 -6.88 -12.64
CA HIS A 82 -2.21 -6.77 -11.19
C HIS A 82 -2.12 -5.29 -10.74
N TRP A 83 -3.05 -4.47 -11.21
CA TRP A 83 -2.98 -3.00 -11.08
C TRP A 83 -2.98 -2.51 -9.62
N ASP A 84 -3.68 -3.21 -8.74
CA ASP A 84 -3.74 -2.95 -7.30
C ASP A 84 -2.39 -3.16 -6.62
N VAL A 85 -1.70 -4.25 -6.97
CA VAL A 85 -0.35 -4.57 -6.48
C VAL A 85 0.68 -3.59 -7.06
N ALA A 86 0.57 -3.31 -8.36
CA ALA A 86 1.44 -2.33 -9.03
C ALA A 86 1.37 -0.95 -8.36
N ARG A 87 0.16 -0.48 -8.04
CA ARG A 87 -0.08 0.76 -7.30
C ARG A 87 0.67 0.79 -5.97
N GLU A 88 0.69 -0.31 -5.21
CA GLU A 88 1.40 -0.37 -3.93
C GLU A 88 2.91 -0.22 -4.10
N HIS A 89 3.49 -0.92 -5.09
CA HIS A 89 4.91 -0.81 -5.40
C HIS A 89 5.29 0.59 -5.91
N PHE A 90 4.50 1.20 -6.79
CA PHE A 90 4.75 2.59 -7.20
C PHE A 90 4.63 3.58 -6.04
N THR A 91 3.72 3.33 -5.09
CA THR A 91 3.61 4.16 -3.87
C THR A 91 4.85 4.03 -2.99
N LYS A 92 5.41 2.81 -2.85
CA LYS A 92 6.68 2.59 -2.14
C LYS A 92 7.85 3.28 -2.85
N ALA A 93 7.91 3.21 -4.18
CA ALA A 93 8.91 3.93 -4.96
C ALA A 93 8.87 5.44 -4.70
N ILE A 94 7.67 6.04 -4.66
CA ILE A 94 7.47 7.45 -4.32
C ILE A 94 7.84 7.75 -2.85
N ALA A 95 7.59 6.82 -1.93
CA ALA A 95 7.99 6.98 -0.53
C ALA A 95 9.52 6.99 -0.36
N GLU A 96 10.26 6.25 -1.19
CA GLU A 96 11.72 6.30 -1.22
C GLU A 96 12.25 7.54 -1.94
N ASN A 97 11.60 7.94 -3.03
CA ASN A 97 11.94 9.12 -3.81
C ASN A 97 10.69 9.83 -4.32
N ALA A 98 10.30 10.89 -3.61
CA ALA A 98 9.11 11.68 -3.91
C ALA A 98 9.23 12.51 -5.20
N ASP A 99 10.42 12.61 -5.78
CA ASP A 99 10.69 13.34 -7.00
C ASP A 99 11.09 12.40 -8.16
N LEU A 100 10.68 11.12 -8.08
CA LEU A 100 10.86 10.14 -9.15
C LEU A 100 9.73 10.25 -10.19
N PRO A 101 9.96 10.85 -11.37
CA PRO A 101 8.89 11.13 -12.32
C PRO A 101 8.25 9.86 -12.90
N GLU A 102 9.03 8.80 -13.12
CA GLU A 102 8.55 7.51 -13.64
C GLU A 102 7.57 6.85 -12.66
N ALA A 103 7.87 6.89 -11.35
CA ALA A 103 6.98 6.30 -10.35
C ALA A 103 5.65 7.04 -10.23
N HIS A 104 5.66 8.38 -10.35
CA HIS A 104 4.43 9.17 -10.43
C HIS A 104 3.62 8.87 -11.70
N TYR A 105 4.29 8.78 -12.85
CA TYR A 105 3.64 8.41 -14.11
C TYR A 105 3.01 7.01 -14.02
N ASN A 106 3.74 6.04 -13.47
CA ASN A 106 3.29 4.66 -13.35
C ASN A 106 2.16 4.47 -12.34
N LEU A 107 2.23 5.18 -11.21
CA LEU A 107 1.13 5.20 -10.25
C LEU A 107 -0.13 5.76 -10.90
N ALA A 108 0.00 6.83 -11.70
CA ALA A 108 -1.14 7.38 -12.42
C ALA A 108 -1.74 6.39 -13.43
N LEU A 109 -0.92 5.65 -14.17
CA LEU A 109 -1.39 4.57 -15.04
C LEU A 109 -2.15 3.48 -14.27
N ALA A 110 -1.60 3.03 -13.13
CA ALA A 110 -2.26 2.01 -12.31
C ALA A 110 -3.59 2.51 -11.75
N LEU A 111 -3.65 3.76 -11.29
CA LEU A 111 -4.87 4.39 -10.80
C LEU A 111 -5.92 4.57 -11.89
N ASP A 112 -5.52 4.94 -13.11
CA ASP A 112 -6.41 5.01 -14.26
C ASP A 112 -7.03 3.65 -14.59
N LYS A 113 -6.22 2.58 -14.61
CA LYS A 113 -6.72 1.20 -14.81
C LYS A 113 -7.68 0.75 -13.70
N LEU A 114 -7.51 1.27 -12.49
CA LEU A 114 -8.39 1.01 -11.35
C LEU A 114 -9.63 1.93 -11.34
N GLY A 115 -9.78 2.85 -12.31
CA GLY A 115 -10.89 3.79 -12.42
C GLY A 115 -10.79 5.01 -11.49
N ASN A 116 -9.66 5.19 -10.80
CA ASN A 116 -9.43 6.34 -9.95
C ASN A 116 -8.77 7.49 -10.73
N HIS A 117 -9.55 8.06 -11.65
CA HIS A 117 -9.06 9.06 -12.60
C HIS A 117 -8.64 10.39 -11.94
N ALA A 118 -9.27 10.76 -10.81
CA ALA A 118 -8.95 12.00 -10.12
C ALA A 118 -7.53 11.97 -9.52
N ASP A 119 -7.19 10.88 -8.83
CA ASP A 119 -5.84 10.71 -8.29
C ASP A 119 -4.81 10.47 -9.40
N ALA A 120 -5.19 9.76 -10.47
CA ALA A 120 -4.36 9.62 -11.66
C ALA A 120 -3.98 10.98 -12.25
N THR A 121 -4.93 11.90 -12.41
CA THR A 121 -4.66 13.27 -12.90
C THR A 121 -3.63 14.00 -12.02
N ASN A 122 -3.72 13.87 -10.70
CA ASN A 122 -2.78 14.53 -9.79
C ASN A 122 -1.35 14.00 -9.97
N HIS A 123 -1.20 12.68 -10.07
CA HIS A 123 0.11 12.06 -10.27
C HIS A 123 0.68 12.30 -11.67
N PHE A 124 -0.17 12.34 -12.70
CA PHE A 124 0.23 12.73 -14.05
C PHE A 124 0.77 14.17 -14.10
N LYS A 125 0.11 15.11 -13.41
CA LYS A 125 0.61 16.49 -13.29
C LYS A 125 1.98 16.53 -12.62
N LYS A 126 2.14 15.83 -11.49
CA LYS A 126 3.41 15.76 -10.77
C LYS A 126 4.53 15.16 -11.62
N ALA A 127 4.26 14.09 -12.38
CA ALA A 127 5.23 13.52 -13.31
C ALA A 127 5.68 14.54 -14.38
N LEU A 128 4.72 15.28 -14.95
CA LEU A 128 5.01 16.32 -15.94
C LEU A 128 5.78 17.52 -15.34
N GLU A 129 5.47 17.91 -14.10
CA GLU A 129 6.19 18.97 -13.38
C GLU A 129 7.64 18.60 -13.10
N LEU A 130 7.90 17.33 -12.75
CA LEU A 130 9.23 16.81 -12.45
C LEU A 130 10.09 16.63 -13.69
N ALA A 131 9.49 16.18 -14.80
CA ALA A 131 10.18 15.86 -16.04
C ALA A 131 9.50 16.46 -17.28
N PRO A 132 9.37 17.80 -17.38
CA PRO A 132 8.67 18.45 -18.49
C PRO A 132 9.37 18.30 -19.85
N ALA A 133 10.67 18.00 -19.83
CA ALA A 133 11.48 17.78 -21.03
C ALA A 133 11.60 16.29 -21.42
N ASP A 134 11.14 15.37 -20.58
CA ASP A 134 11.13 13.95 -20.90
C ASP A 134 10.04 13.68 -21.92
N GLN A 135 10.43 13.24 -23.12
CA GLN A 135 9.49 13.04 -24.22
C GLN A 135 8.53 11.87 -23.98
N MET A 136 8.92 10.88 -23.18
CA MET A 136 8.06 9.74 -22.86
C MET A 136 6.93 10.19 -21.93
N ILE A 137 7.25 11.03 -20.94
CA ILE A 137 6.25 11.56 -19.99
C ILE A 137 5.44 12.69 -20.64
N ALA A 138 6.10 13.74 -21.12
CA ALA A 138 5.42 14.91 -21.69
C ALA A 138 4.65 14.58 -22.98
N GLY A 139 5.12 13.60 -23.75
CA GLY A 139 4.46 13.13 -24.97
C GLY A 139 3.38 12.07 -24.75
N SER A 140 3.17 11.60 -23.51
CA SER A 140 2.20 10.55 -23.23
C SER A 140 0.77 11.03 -23.47
N LYS A 141 0.05 10.38 -24.41
CA LYS A 141 -1.32 10.78 -24.77
C LYS A 141 -2.30 10.61 -23.61
N ILE A 142 -2.17 9.54 -22.83
CA ILE A 142 -3.02 9.29 -21.67
C ILE A 142 -2.82 10.36 -20.60
N LEU A 143 -1.57 10.74 -20.34
CA LEU A 143 -1.26 11.86 -19.45
C LEU A 143 -1.91 13.15 -19.96
N GLN A 144 -1.75 13.48 -21.25
CA GLN A 144 -2.33 14.68 -21.84
C GLN A 144 -3.87 14.68 -21.78
N ALA A 145 -4.51 13.51 -21.93
CA ALA A 145 -5.97 13.40 -21.78
C ALA A 145 -6.45 13.71 -20.36
N HIS A 146 -5.66 13.36 -19.33
CA HIS A 146 -5.97 13.68 -17.93
C HIS A 146 -5.69 15.13 -17.54
N VAL A 147 -4.69 15.77 -18.15
CA VAL A 147 -4.18 17.08 -17.74
C VAL A 147 -4.70 18.22 -18.63
N GLY A 148 -4.99 17.95 -19.89
CA GLY A 148 -5.33 18.92 -20.93
C GLY A 148 -6.76 18.84 -21.48
N GLY A 149 -7.70 18.26 -20.73
CA GLY A 149 -9.14 18.24 -21.05
C GLY A 149 -9.90 19.47 -20.57
#